data_AF-A0A2W1BX28-F1
#
_entry.id   AF-A0A2W1BX28-F1
#
_cell.length_a   1.000
_cell.length_b   1.000
_cell.length_c   1.000
_cell.angle_alpha   90.00
_cell.angle_beta   90.00
_cell.angle_gamma   90.00
#
_symmetry.space_group_name_H-M   'P 1'
#
loop_
_entity.id
_entity.type
_entity.pdbx_description
1 polymer ?
#
loop_
_entity_poly.entity_id
_entity_poly.type
_entity_poly.pdbx_seq_one_letter_code
_entity_poly.pdbx_strand_id
1 'polypeptide(L)'
;MQRSAAENEGIETSEAVSTLHQRGFAKQHGATVELIASDVLDHYRTFALLERLLTVPSKLSEQMIFQIDEASKQMLIEKYYDLDDAVIRELLGRKLSSRHRKDLDEVAERSGAPLRCCRRQFDNVRRVFKAVEEMPGNVVANIRTTFLLQEPLAKKYGAVVFIACMRFETTKRKLQYLSFNDFYHCAQAIMGSWTYSCTGPEYYDTEMDREFLLELRELRILLDKEKEHKHLICMRLRPKLLEKSYQELELNFRLYTRALVGLACNLHRGRELRSLFIDLLERCVEPLRLGSWPKTDLAQFLCAYEQCALQMDVLR
;
A
#
# COMPACT_ATOMS: atom_id res chain seq x y z
N MET A 1 11.71 -1.30 27.45
CA MET A 1 11.21 -1.56 26.07
C MET A 1 10.08 -0.63 25.63
N GLN A 2 9.00 -0.40 26.39
CA GLN A 2 7.99 0.62 25.99
C GLN A 2 8.58 2.05 25.83
N ARG A 3 9.71 2.33 26.49
CA ARG A 3 10.42 3.63 26.42
C ARG A 3 11.29 3.81 25.17
N SER A 4 11.77 2.72 24.55
CA SER A 4 12.50 2.80 23.28
C SER A 4 11.57 3.01 22.08
N ALA A 5 10.25 2.84 22.27
CA ALA A 5 9.25 3.15 21.25
C ALA A 5 9.05 4.66 21.05
N ALA A 6 9.26 5.48 22.09
CA ALA A 6 9.19 6.95 21.99
C ALA A 6 10.25 7.53 21.05
N GLU A 7 11.43 6.90 21.00
CA GLU A 7 12.50 7.33 20.11
C GLU A 7 12.23 6.98 18.63
N ASN A 8 11.56 5.85 18.37
CA ASN A 8 11.09 5.46 17.03
C ASN A 8 10.08 6.47 16.46
N GLU A 9 9.31 7.13 17.33
CA GLU A 9 8.33 8.16 16.98
C GLU A 9 8.96 9.57 16.88
N GLY A 10 10.24 9.71 17.25
CA GLY A 10 10.98 10.97 17.13
C GLY A 10 10.84 11.92 18.32
N ILE A 11 10.38 11.43 19.47
CA ILE A 11 10.21 12.21 20.71
C ILE A 11 11.59 12.54 21.30
N GLU A 12 11.81 13.80 21.68
CA GLU A 12 13.06 14.22 22.34
C GLU A 12 13.17 13.66 23.77
N THR A 13 14.40 13.51 24.28
CA THR A 13 14.62 13.00 25.65
C THR A 13 13.93 13.86 26.71
N SER A 14 13.95 15.18 26.55
CA SER A 14 13.28 16.17 27.41
C SER A 14 11.75 15.97 27.43
N GLU A 15 11.16 15.72 26.27
CA GLU A 15 9.73 15.49 26.08
C GLU A 15 9.30 14.12 26.61
N ALA A 16 10.12 13.07 26.41
CA ALA A 16 9.90 11.75 26.98
C ALA A 16 9.91 11.77 28.51
N VAL A 17 10.87 12.48 29.12
CA VAL A 17 10.93 12.68 30.58
C VAL A 17 9.69 13.43 31.08
N SER A 18 9.31 14.51 30.39
CA SER A 18 8.13 15.32 30.73
C SER A 18 6.84 14.49 30.67
N THR A 19 6.70 13.64 29.66
CA THR A 19 5.54 12.76 29.47
C THR A 19 5.45 11.71 30.58
N LEU A 20 6.57 11.08 30.94
CA LEU A 20 6.62 10.11 32.04
C LEU A 20 6.33 10.76 33.39
N HIS A 21 6.81 11.99 33.59
CA HIS A 21 6.50 12.77 34.78
C HIS A 21 5.02 13.12 34.88
N GLN A 22 4.41 13.62 33.80
CA GLN A 22 2.98 13.96 33.74
C GLN A 22 2.08 12.74 33.94
N ARG A 23 2.49 11.55 33.46
CA ARG A 23 1.77 10.28 33.68
C ARG A 23 1.92 9.73 35.10
N GLY A 24 2.60 10.45 36.00
CA GLY A 24 2.74 10.07 37.40
C GLY A 24 3.73 8.93 37.66
N PHE A 25 4.59 8.60 36.68
CA PHE A 25 5.51 7.47 36.79
C PHE A 25 6.45 7.59 38.00
N ALA A 26 6.94 8.81 38.27
CA ALA A 26 7.76 9.16 39.43
C ALA A 26 7.08 8.77 40.75
N LYS A 27 5.82 9.15 40.91
CA LYS A 27 5.02 8.86 42.11
C LYS A 27 4.71 7.37 42.24
N GLN A 28 4.44 6.70 41.12
CA GLN A 28 4.11 5.27 41.12
C GLN A 28 5.29 4.38 41.52
N HIS A 29 6.53 4.80 41.22
CA HIS A 29 7.73 3.99 41.46
C HIS A 29 8.64 4.55 42.56
N GLY A 30 8.21 5.61 43.26
CA GLY A 30 9.02 6.29 44.28
C GLY A 30 10.34 6.86 43.74
N ALA A 31 10.40 7.18 42.45
CA ALA A 31 11.59 7.66 41.76
C ALA A 31 11.57 9.19 41.63
N THR A 32 12.75 9.82 41.73
CA THR A 32 12.88 11.26 41.47
C THR A 32 12.84 11.54 39.96
N VAL A 33 12.57 12.79 39.59
CA VAL A 33 12.54 13.20 38.18
C VAL A 33 13.92 13.05 37.54
N GLU A 34 14.99 13.28 38.30
CA GLU A 34 16.37 13.11 37.86
C GLU A 34 16.69 11.63 37.56
N LEU A 35 16.19 10.70 38.39
CA LEU A 35 16.34 9.26 38.14
C LEU A 35 15.61 8.84 36.87
N ILE A 36 14.41 9.38 36.62
CA ILE A 36 13.69 9.16 35.36
C ILE A 36 14.46 9.73 34.18
N ALA A 37 15.04 10.93 34.32
CA ALA A 37 15.82 11.55 33.27
C ALA A 37 17.08 10.74 32.91
N SER A 38 17.79 10.26 33.92
CA SER A 38 18.95 9.37 33.72
C SER A 38 18.54 8.06 33.04
N ASP A 39 17.47 7.42 33.52
CA ASP A 39 16.97 6.18 32.94
C ASP A 39 16.53 6.35 31.47
N VAL A 40 15.82 7.43 31.15
CA VAL A 40 15.44 7.76 29.76
C VAL A 40 16.70 7.95 28.90
N LEU A 41 17.69 8.70 29.39
CA LEU A 41 18.93 8.95 28.67
C LEU A 41 19.68 7.64 28.35
N ASP A 42 19.77 6.73 29.32
CA ASP A 42 20.44 5.44 29.14
C ASP A 42 19.68 4.51 28.19
N HIS A 43 18.34 4.56 28.20
CA HIS A 43 17.52 3.88 27.20
C HIS A 43 17.76 4.41 25.78
N TYR A 44 17.87 5.74 25.60
CA TYR A 44 18.17 6.35 24.30
C TYR A 44 19.58 5.96 23.81
N ARG A 45 20.58 5.96 24.70
CA ARG A 45 21.94 5.49 24.37
C ARG A 45 21.95 4.03 23.94
N THR A 46 21.23 3.17 24.67
CA THR A 46 21.11 1.75 24.35
C THR A 46 20.40 1.56 23.01
N PHE A 47 19.33 2.31 22.76
CA PHE A 47 18.63 2.28 21.49
C PHE A 47 19.51 2.73 20.32
N ALA A 48 20.33 3.77 20.47
CA ALA A 48 21.25 4.20 19.41
C ALA A 48 22.23 3.09 18.98
N LEU A 49 22.63 2.21 19.90
CA LEU A 49 23.44 1.03 19.57
C LEU A 49 22.61 -0.05 18.85
N LEU A 50 21.39 -0.30 19.32
CA LEU A 50 20.45 -1.26 18.72
C LEU A 50 19.96 -0.82 17.34
N GLU A 51 19.78 0.48 17.10
CA GLU A 51 19.27 1.04 15.84
C GLU A 51 20.13 0.59 14.65
N ARG A 52 21.45 0.58 14.82
CA ARG A 52 22.38 0.08 13.79
C ARG A 52 22.12 -1.38 13.43
N LEU A 53 21.79 -2.21 14.41
CA LEU A 53 21.46 -3.62 14.22
C LEU A 53 20.05 -3.78 13.62
N LEU A 54 19.09 -2.93 14.00
CA LEU A 54 17.73 -2.94 13.45
C LEU A 54 17.68 -2.60 11.96
N THR A 55 18.66 -1.84 11.43
CA THR A 55 18.76 -1.65 9.98
C THR A 55 19.08 -2.94 9.20
N VAL A 56 19.62 -3.97 9.85
CA VAL A 56 19.92 -5.27 9.25
C VAL A 56 19.48 -6.40 10.22
N PRO A 57 18.18 -6.77 10.21
CA PRO A 57 17.59 -7.66 11.22
C PRO A 57 18.32 -9.00 11.43
N SER A 58 18.93 -9.57 10.40
CA SER A 58 19.77 -10.77 10.54
C SER A 58 20.94 -10.57 11.51
N LYS A 59 21.60 -9.40 11.48
CA LYS A 59 22.70 -9.07 12.41
C LYS A 59 22.24 -8.90 13.86
N LEU A 60 20.99 -8.48 14.09
CA LEU A 60 20.42 -8.45 15.44
C LEU A 60 20.23 -9.87 16.01
N SER A 61 19.99 -10.83 15.13
CA SER A 61 19.81 -12.25 15.51
C SER A 61 21.15 -12.92 15.82
N GLU A 62 22.20 -12.60 15.06
CA GLU A 62 23.55 -13.19 15.18
C GLU A 62 24.43 -12.60 16.29
N GLN A 63 24.16 -11.36 16.71
CA GLN A 63 24.98 -10.68 17.71
C GLN A 63 24.82 -11.28 19.12
N MET A 64 25.90 -11.24 19.90
CA MET A 64 25.97 -11.77 21.28
C MET A 64 26.13 -10.67 22.35
N ILE A 65 26.14 -9.40 21.95
CA ILE A 65 26.39 -8.24 22.83
C ILE A 65 25.16 -7.94 23.68
N PHE A 66 23.99 -7.95 23.05
CA PHE A 66 22.70 -7.72 23.68
C PHE A 66 22.00 -9.05 23.90
N GLN A 67 21.84 -9.43 25.17
CA GLN A 67 21.05 -10.59 25.59
C GLN A 67 19.56 -10.23 25.56
N ILE A 68 18.98 -10.25 24.36
CA ILE A 68 17.56 -9.98 24.11
C ILE A 68 16.91 -11.28 23.67
N ASP A 69 15.78 -11.63 24.28
CA ASP A 69 15.00 -12.80 23.88
C ASP A 69 14.35 -12.61 22.50
N GLU A 70 13.98 -13.71 21.86
CA GLU A 70 13.53 -13.68 20.46
C GLU A 70 12.21 -12.89 20.27
N ALA A 71 11.29 -12.96 21.24
CA ALA A 71 10.03 -12.20 21.17
C ALA A 71 10.29 -10.69 21.25
N SER A 72 11.21 -10.26 22.11
CA SER A 72 11.63 -8.86 22.21
C SER A 72 12.38 -8.38 20.95
N LYS A 73 13.23 -9.21 20.35
CA LYS A 73 13.87 -8.88 19.05
C LYS A 73 12.82 -8.65 17.97
N GLN A 74 11.87 -9.57 17.84
CA GLN A 74 10.79 -9.46 16.86
C GLN A 74 9.98 -8.18 17.07
N MET A 75 9.62 -7.86 18.32
CA MET A 75 8.90 -6.64 18.65
C MET A 75 9.69 -5.37 18.28
N LEU A 76 11.00 -5.34 18.56
CA LEU A 76 11.86 -4.21 18.21
C LEU A 76 11.99 -4.04 16.69
N ILE A 77 12.16 -5.13 15.95
CA ILE A 77 12.21 -5.12 14.48
C ILE A 77 10.89 -4.59 13.93
N GLU A 78 9.75 -5.16 14.37
CA GLU A 78 8.42 -4.78 13.90
C GLU A 78 8.17 -3.28 14.15
N LYS A 79 8.49 -2.79 15.36
CA LYS A 79 8.35 -1.38 15.70
C LYS A 79 9.31 -0.46 14.95
N TYR A 80 10.53 -0.92 14.69
CA TYR A 80 11.49 -0.15 13.91
C TYR A 80 11.11 -0.06 12.43
N TYR A 81 10.41 -1.04 11.88
CA TYR A 81 9.90 -1.04 10.50
C TYR A 81 8.45 -0.58 10.38
N ASP A 82 7.78 -0.24 11.49
CA ASP A 82 6.38 0.16 11.44
C ASP A 82 6.16 1.40 10.57
N LEU A 83 5.04 1.40 9.85
CA LEU A 83 4.69 2.37 8.83
C LEU A 83 3.50 3.20 9.25
N ASP A 84 3.66 4.51 9.17
CA ASP A 84 2.57 5.48 9.27
C ASP A 84 1.96 5.67 7.87
N ASP A 85 0.66 5.39 7.76
CA ASP A 85 -0.05 5.44 6.48
C ASP A 85 -0.06 6.85 5.85
N ALA A 86 -0.06 7.92 6.66
CA ALA A 86 0.02 9.30 6.16
C ALA A 86 1.41 9.63 5.63
N VAL A 87 2.47 9.16 6.31
CA VAL A 87 3.85 9.31 5.82
C VAL A 87 4.02 8.55 4.51
N ILE A 88 3.62 7.26 4.46
CA ILE A 88 3.76 6.45 3.26
C ILE A 88 2.97 7.04 2.09
N ARG A 89 1.78 7.58 2.34
CA ARG A 89 0.98 8.26 1.32
C ARG A 89 1.75 9.39 0.62
N GLU A 90 2.53 10.17 1.37
CA GLU A 90 3.35 11.27 0.83
C GLU A 90 4.66 10.80 0.18
N LEU A 91 5.14 9.62 0.56
CA LEU A 91 6.30 8.98 -0.06
C LEU A 91 5.97 8.30 -1.39
N LEU A 92 4.74 7.82 -1.59
CA LEU A 92 4.33 7.20 -2.85
C LEU A 92 4.52 8.14 -4.04
N GLY A 93 5.05 7.60 -5.14
CA GLY A 93 5.32 8.35 -6.38
C GLY A 93 6.60 9.19 -6.35
N ARG A 94 7.30 9.29 -5.21
CA ARG A 94 8.65 9.85 -5.13
C ARG A 94 9.69 8.76 -5.43
N LYS A 95 10.81 9.12 -6.05
CA LYS A 95 11.91 8.13 -6.26
C LYS A 95 12.59 7.81 -4.93
N LEU A 96 12.85 6.54 -4.67
CA LEU A 96 13.53 6.04 -3.46
C LEU A 96 15.06 6.23 -3.53
N SER A 97 15.50 7.45 -3.82
CA SER A 97 16.93 7.79 -3.94
C SER A 97 17.40 8.73 -2.84
N SER A 98 18.71 8.74 -2.57
CA SER A 98 19.32 9.60 -1.54
C SER A 98 19.03 11.09 -1.72
N ARG A 99 18.77 11.55 -2.96
CA ARG A 99 18.42 12.93 -3.25
C ARG A 99 17.10 13.36 -2.57
N HIS A 100 16.08 12.49 -2.62
CA HIS A 100 14.75 12.79 -2.09
C HIS A 100 14.68 12.72 -0.56
N ARG A 101 15.74 12.22 0.09
CA ARG A 101 15.86 12.25 1.56
C ARG A 101 15.93 13.69 2.10
N LYS A 102 16.42 14.65 1.29
CA LYS A 102 16.57 16.05 1.70
C LYS A 102 15.24 16.81 1.75
N ASP A 103 14.22 16.31 1.07
CA ASP A 103 12.92 16.98 0.93
C ASP A 103 11.85 16.37 1.86
N LEU A 104 12.30 15.73 2.96
CA LEU A 104 11.41 15.09 3.92
C LEU A 104 10.75 16.06 4.90
N ASP A 105 11.18 17.32 4.93
CA ASP A 105 10.51 18.39 5.67
C ASP A 105 9.08 18.61 5.14
N GLU A 106 8.89 18.64 3.82
CA GLU A 106 7.55 18.70 3.21
C GLU A 106 6.68 17.48 3.57
N VAL A 107 7.30 16.31 3.67
CA VAL A 107 6.59 15.07 4.04
C VAL A 107 6.13 15.14 5.49
N ALA A 108 6.99 15.64 6.38
CA ALA A 108 6.66 15.85 7.79
C ALA A 108 5.52 16.86 7.94
N GLU A 109 5.57 17.99 7.24
CA GLU A 109 4.51 19.01 7.25
C GLU A 109 3.16 18.46 6.78
N ARG A 110 3.13 17.69 5.69
CA ARG A 110 1.87 17.17 5.11
C ARG A 110 1.28 16.00 5.87
N SER A 111 2.13 15.10 6.38
CA SER A 111 1.67 13.95 7.16
C SER A 111 1.36 14.32 8.62
N GLY A 112 1.91 15.43 9.12
CA GLY A 112 1.87 15.79 10.53
C GLY A 112 2.79 14.94 11.41
N ALA A 113 3.58 14.03 10.82
CA ALA A 113 4.48 13.17 11.56
C ALA A 113 5.83 13.87 11.82
N PRO A 114 6.52 13.54 12.93
CA PRO A 114 7.85 14.08 13.21
C PRO A 114 8.85 13.78 12.08
N LEU A 115 9.73 14.73 11.77
CA LEU A 115 10.73 14.59 10.70
C LEU A 115 11.65 13.37 10.89
N ARG A 116 12.00 13.04 12.14
CA ARG A 116 12.80 11.84 12.45
C ARG A 116 12.04 10.56 12.07
N CYS A 117 10.74 10.50 12.34
CA CYS A 117 9.87 9.39 11.92
C CYS A 117 9.81 9.27 10.40
N CYS A 118 9.63 10.39 9.68
CA CYS A 118 9.64 10.42 8.21
C CYS A 118 10.97 9.92 7.63
N ARG A 119 12.11 10.33 8.20
CA ARG A 119 13.46 9.88 7.81
C ARG A 119 13.65 8.38 8.02
N ARG A 120 13.23 7.84 9.17
CA ARG A 120 13.28 6.39 9.47
C ARG A 120 12.47 5.60 8.45
N GLN A 121 11.21 5.97 8.24
CA GLN A 121 10.32 5.26 7.32
C GLN A 121 10.83 5.31 5.88
N PHE A 122 11.29 6.46 5.40
CA PHE A 122 11.91 6.58 4.08
C PHE A 122 13.12 5.65 3.92
N ASP A 123 14.00 5.60 4.92
CA ASP A 123 15.18 4.74 4.90
C ASP A 123 14.83 3.27 4.89
N ASN A 124 13.84 2.88 5.68
CA ASN A 124 13.37 1.51 5.73
C ASN A 124 12.72 1.10 4.41
N VAL A 125 11.82 1.91 3.84
CA VAL A 125 11.22 1.68 2.53
C VAL A 125 12.31 1.54 1.46
N ARG A 126 13.28 2.46 1.44
CA ARG A 126 14.39 2.40 0.48
C ARG A 126 15.23 1.15 0.64
N ARG A 127 15.51 0.73 1.87
CA ARG A 127 16.30 -0.47 2.17
C ARG A 127 15.57 -1.73 1.74
N VAL A 128 14.29 -1.84 2.07
CA VAL A 128 13.44 -2.96 1.66
C VAL A 128 13.35 -3.02 0.15
N PHE A 129 13.02 -1.90 -0.51
CA PHE A 129 12.95 -1.81 -1.96
C PHE A 129 14.22 -2.32 -2.65
N LYS A 130 15.38 -1.79 -2.28
CA LYS A 130 16.67 -2.21 -2.86
C LYS A 130 17.01 -3.67 -2.63
N ALA A 131 16.57 -4.23 -1.51
CA ALA A 131 16.88 -5.62 -1.18
C ALA A 131 16.03 -6.58 -2.02
N VAL A 132 14.79 -6.22 -2.35
CA VAL A 132 13.81 -7.17 -2.93
C VAL A 132 13.37 -6.84 -4.36
N GLU A 133 13.66 -5.66 -4.90
CA GLU A 133 13.18 -5.25 -6.24
C GLU A 133 13.70 -6.16 -7.37
N GLU A 134 14.91 -6.73 -7.19
CA GLU A 134 15.55 -7.65 -8.14
C GLU A 134 15.53 -9.11 -7.64
N MET A 135 14.76 -9.42 -6.59
CA MET A 135 14.62 -10.80 -6.10
C MET A 135 13.45 -11.49 -6.82
N PRO A 136 13.64 -12.70 -7.36
CA PRO A 136 12.55 -13.47 -7.94
C PRO A 136 11.61 -14.01 -6.85
N GLY A 137 10.41 -14.39 -7.28
CA GLY A 137 9.37 -14.98 -6.46
C GLY A 137 8.58 -13.96 -5.65
N ASN A 138 7.98 -14.45 -4.57
CA ASN A 138 6.99 -13.70 -3.82
C ASN A 138 7.62 -12.57 -3.00
N VAL A 139 7.30 -11.32 -3.35
CA VAL A 139 7.91 -10.14 -2.72
C VAL A 139 7.62 -10.08 -1.22
N VAL A 140 6.42 -10.50 -0.78
CA VAL A 140 6.05 -10.51 0.64
C VAL A 140 6.88 -11.55 1.39
N ALA A 141 7.06 -12.76 0.84
CA ALA A 141 7.92 -13.79 1.41
C ALA A 141 9.37 -13.32 1.50
N ASN A 142 9.90 -12.71 0.43
CA ASN A 142 11.27 -12.16 0.38
C ASN A 142 11.48 -11.08 1.46
N ILE A 143 10.49 -10.21 1.68
CA ILE A 143 10.54 -9.21 2.75
C ILE A 143 10.54 -9.86 4.13
N ARG A 144 9.64 -10.83 4.36
CA ARG A 144 9.54 -11.54 5.65
C ARG A 144 10.84 -12.25 6.00
N THR A 145 11.46 -12.95 5.05
CA THR A 145 12.70 -13.69 5.31
C THR A 145 13.90 -12.76 5.48
N THR A 146 14.02 -11.72 4.65
CA THR A 146 15.18 -10.81 4.66
C THR A 146 15.16 -9.86 5.85
N PHE A 147 13.99 -9.36 6.23
CA PHE A 147 13.83 -8.35 7.27
C PHE A 147 13.19 -8.88 8.56
N LEU A 148 12.85 -10.17 8.61
CA LEU A 148 12.20 -10.80 9.77
C LEU A 148 10.91 -10.07 10.17
N LEU A 149 10.14 -9.59 9.19
CA LEU A 149 8.88 -8.88 9.44
C LEU A 149 7.69 -9.84 9.50
N GLN A 150 6.67 -9.47 10.27
CA GLN A 150 5.40 -10.17 10.23
C GLN A 150 4.67 -9.92 8.91
N GLU A 151 3.81 -10.86 8.53
CA GLU A 151 3.10 -10.83 7.25
C GLU A 151 2.29 -9.53 7.01
N PRO A 152 1.55 -8.97 7.98
CA PRO A 152 0.78 -7.74 7.75
C PRO A 152 1.66 -6.55 7.33
N LEU A 153 2.79 -6.34 8.02
CA LEU A 153 3.72 -5.25 7.71
C LEU A 153 4.48 -5.54 6.41
N ALA A 154 4.89 -6.79 6.19
CA ALA A 154 5.52 -7.20 4.94
C ALA A 154 4.61 -6.97 3.71
N LYS A 155 3.29 -7.17 3.84
CA LYS A 155 2.31 -6.84 2.79
C LYS A 155 2.27 -5.34 2.50
N LYS A 156 2.28 -4.49 3.53
CA LYS A 156 2.34 -3.02 3.35
C LYS A 156 3.61 -2.62 2.58
N TYR A 157 4.78 -3.15 2.99
CA TYR A 157 6.03 -2.92 2.26
C TYR A 157 5.98 -3.45 0.83
N GLY A 158 5.46 -4.66 0.62
CA GLY A 158 5.30 -5.26 -0.70
C GLY A 158 4.48 -4.39 -1.64
N ALA A 159 3.38 -3.81 -1.16
CA ALA A 159 2.58 -2.87 -1.93
C ALA A 159 3.36 -1.58 -2.28
N VAL A 160 4.12 -1.02 -1.34
CA VAL A 160 4.97 0.16 -1.60
C VAL A 160 6.03 -0.14 -2.65
N VAL A 161 6.70 -1.29 -2.54
CA VAL A 161 7.70 -1.75 -3.52
C VAL A 161 7.06 -1.94 -4.89
N PHE A 162 5.94 -2.65 -4.97
CA PHE A 162 5.21 -2.89 -6.21
C PHE A 162 4.80 -1.58 -6.90
N ILE A 163 4.21 -0.64 -6.14
CA ILE A 163 3.81 0.67 -6.67
C ILE A 163 5.03 1.44 -7.22
N ALA A 164 6.18 1.36 -6.53
CA ALA A 164 7.41 2.01 -6.96
C ALA A 164 8.02 1.36 -8.23
N CYS A 165 8.03 0.03 -8.31
CA CYS A 165 8.50 -0.74 -9.49
C CYS A 165 7.64 -0.42 -10.73
N MET A 166 6.31 -0.40 -10.56
CA MET A 166 5.36 -0.06 -11.62
C MET A 166 5.35 1.42 -11.99
N ARG A 167 5.91 2.28 -11.13
CA ARG A 167 5.95 3.74 -11.30
C ARG A 167 4.56 4.33 -11.50
N PHE A 168 3.58 3.83 -10.77
CA PHE A 168 2.23 4.39 -10.81
C PHE A 168 2.23 5.86 -10.39
N GLU A 169 1.40 6.64 -11.06
CA GLU A 169 1.21 8.05 -10.75
C GLU A 169 0.23 8.21 -9.58
N THR A 170 0.74 8.65 -8.43
CA THR A 170 -0.03 8.79 -7.17
C THR A 170 -0.06 10.23 -6.63
N THR A 171 0.69 11.15 -7.26
CA THR A 171 0.94 12.52 -6.76
C THR A 171 0.08 13.59 -7.45
N LYS A 172 -0.67 13.22 -8.48
CA LYS A 172 -1.59 14.12 -9.18
C LYS A 172 -2.63 14.68 -8.22
N ARG A 173 -2.97 15.97 -8.39
CA ARG A 173 -3.90 16.71 -7.52
C ARG A 173 -5.24 15.98 -7.31
N LYS A 174 -5.79 15.39 -8.37
CA LYS A 174 -7.04 14.62 -8.31
C LYS A 174 -6.99 13.41 -7.38
N LEU A 175 -5.82 12.86 -7.07
CA LEU A 175 -5.65 11.70 -6.19
C LEU A 175 -5.28 12.08 -4.75
N GLN A 176 -5.13 13.37 -4.44
CA GLN A 176 -4.66 13.81 -3.10
C GLN A 176 -5.61 13.42 -1.97
N TYR A 177 -6.90 13.24 -2.26
CA TYR A 177 -7.88 12.83 -1.25
C TYR A 177 -7.79 11.33 -0.87
N LEU A 178 -7.05 10.52 -1.63
CA LEU A 178 -6.88 9.10 -1.36
C LEU A 178 -5.83 8.88 -0.27
N SER A 179 -6.06 7.91 0.59
CA SER A 179 -5.15 7.46 1.64
C SER A 179 -4.14 6.43 1.09
N PHE A 180 -3.11 6.08 1.88
CA PHE A 180 -2.27 4.93 1.55
C PHE A 180 -3.10 3.64 1.48
N ASN A 181 -4.08 3.47 2.38
CA ASN A 181 -4.88 2.25 2.42
C ASN A 181 -5.68 2.03 1.12
N ASP A 182 -6.14 3.10 0.46
CA ASP A 182 -6.80 3.02 -0.85
C ASP A 182 -5.85 2.44 -1.92
N PHE A 183 -4.62 2.96 -1.99
CA PHE A 183 -3.60 2.44 -2.90
C PHE A 183 -3.15 1.03 -2.53
N TYR A 184 -3.03 0.73 -1.24
CA TYR A 184 -2.67 -0.59 -0.72
C TYR A 184 -3.68 -1.65 -1.19
N HIS A 185 -4.98 -1.41 -1.04
CA HIS A 185 -6.00 -2.34 -1.49
C HIS A 185 -5.96 -2.57 -3.00
N CYS A 186 -5.78 -1.51 -3.79
CA CYS A 186 -5.62 -1.66 -5.24
C CYS A 186 -4.35 -2.43 -5.60
N ALA A 187 -3.21 -2.13 -4.96
CA ALA A 187 -1.96 -2.84 -5.20
C ALA A 187 -2.09 -4.33 -4.89
N GLN A 188 -2.72 -4.69 -3.77
CA GLN A 188 -2.97 -6.10 -3.43
C GLN A 188 -3.87 -6.80 -4.45
N ALA A 189 -4.93 -6.14 -4.93
CA ALA A 189 -5.81 -6.71 -5.95
C ALA A 189 -5.06 -6.93 -7.29
N ILE A 190 -4.25 -5.96 -7.69
CA ILE A 190 -3.43 -6.02 -8.91
C ILE A 190 -2.37 -7.13 -8.78
N MET A 191 -1.61 -7.15 -7.68
CA MET A 191 -0.62 -8.21 -7.41
C MET A 191 -1.27 -9.59 -7.33
N GLY A 192 -2.50 -9.70 -6.82
CA GLY A 192 -3.19 -10.99 -6.76
C GLY A 192 -3.73 -11.50 -8.09
N SER A 193 -3.88 -10.63 -9.09
CA SER A 193 -4.66 -10.94 -10.31
C SER A 193 -3.93 -10.69 -11.62
N TRP A 194 -2.96 -9.77 -11.65
CA TRP A 194 -2.32 -9.25 -12.87
C TRP A 194 -0.81 -9.50 -12.94
N THR A 195 -0.24 -10.11 -11.91
CA THR A 195 1.14 -10.59 -11.89
C THR A 195 1.15 -12.10 -12.04
N TYR A 196 2.32 -12.68 -12.33
CA TYR A 196 2.44 -14.12 -12.50
C TYR A 196 2.05 -14.85 -11.20
N SER A 197 1.18 -15.86 -11.34
CA SER A 197 0.82 -16.76 -10.23
C SER A 197 1.81 -17.93 -10.06
N CYS A 198 2.75 -18.06 -11.00
CA CYS A 198 3.74 -19.12 -11.06
C CYS A 198 4.96 -18.84 -10.18
N THR A 199 5.41 -19.83 -9.42
CA THR A 199 6.68 -19.77 -8.70
C THR A 199 7.82 -20.27 -9.58
N GLY A 200 8.85 -19.46 -9.77
CA GLY A 200 10.05 -19.85 -10.52
C GLY A 200 11.12 -18.75 -10.49
N PRO A 201 12.37 -19.08 -10.85
CA PRO A 201 13.51 -18.17 -10.72
C PRO A 201 13.47 -16.97 -11.68
N GLU A 202 12.58 -17.00 -12.68
CA GLU A 202 12.43 -15.95 -13.70
C GLU A 202 11.22 -15.03 -13.43
N TYR A 203 10.41 -15.33 -12.41
CA TYR A 203 9.19 -14.58 -12.11
C TYR A 203 9.42 -13.58 -10.99
N TYR A 204 8.88 -12.38 -11.18
CA TYR A 204 9.00 -11.28 -10.22
C TYR A 204 7.58 -10.77 -9.89
N ASP A 205 7.17 -10.88 -8.63
CA ASP A 205 5.89 -10.29 -8.14
C ASP A 205 5.86 -8.76 -8.25
N THR A 206 7.00 -8.15 -8.59
CA THR A 206 7.18 -6.72 -8.86
C THR A 206 6.94 -6.37 -10.34
N GLU A 207 6.59 -7.34 -11.19
CA GLU A 207 6.28 -7.16 -12.61
C GLU A 207 4.87 -7.64 -12.98
N MET A 208 4.27 -6.97 -13.97
CA MET A 208 3.00 -7.43 -14.55
C MET A 208 3.20 -8.64 -15.45
N ASP A 209 2.19 -9.51 -15.48
CA ASP A 209 2.06 -10.54 -16.51
C ASP A 209 1.79 -9.86 -17.86
N ARG A 210 2.78 -9.90 -18.75
CA ARG A 210 2.70 -9.21 -20.05
C ARG A 210 1.75 -9.92 -21.01
N GLU A 211 1.63 -11.23 -20.91
CA GLU A 211 0.72 -12.02 -21.74
C GLU A 211 -0.71 -11.70 -21.36
N PHE A 212 -1.02 -11.75 -20.06
CA PHE A 212 -2.31 -11.32 -19.53
C PHE A 212 -2.70 -9.90 -20.01
N LEU A 213 -1.78 -8.92 -19.90
CA LEU A 213 -2.08 -7.56 -20.34
C LEU A 213 -2.33 -7.42 -21.86
N LEU A 214 -1.76 -8.31 -22.68
CA LEU A 214 -2.01 -8.35 -24.12
C LEU A 214 -3.36 -9.01 -24.42
N GLU A 215 -3.71 -10.08 -23.71
CA GLU A 215 -4.98 -10.79 -23.83
C GLU A 215 -6.19 -9.91 -23.47
N LEU A 216 -6.02 -8.94 -22.56
CA LEU A 216 -7.07 -7.96 -22.24
C LEU A 216 -7.62 -7.21 -23.47
N ARG A 217 -6.89 -7.19 -24.60
CA ARG A 217 -7.36 -6.59 -25.85
C ARG A 217 -8.53 -7.35 -26.48
N GLU A 218 -8.64 -8.64 -26.22
CA GLU A 218 -9.75 -9.47 -26.72
C GLU A 218 -11.10 -9.05 -26.12
N LEU A 219 -11.09 -8.40 -24.96
CA LEU A 219 -12.29 -7.79 -24.34
C LEU A 219 -12.96 -6.74 -25.24
N ARG A 220 -12.27 -6.24 -26.27
CA ARG A 220 -12.84 -5.30 -27.25
C ARG A 220 -14.12 -5.84 -27.91
N ILE A 221 -14.27 -7.16 -28.03
CA ILE A 221 -15.49 -7.78 -28.58
C ILE A 221 -16.75 -7.44 -27.77
N LEU A 222 -16.62 -7.12 -26.47
CA LEU A 222 -17.74 -6.67 -25.64
C LEU A 222 -18.30 -5.32 -26.10
N LEU A 223 -17.50 -4.49 -26.80
CA LEU A 223 -17.99 -3.25 -27.42
C LEU A 223 -18.81 -3.54 -28.68
N ASP A 224 -18.45 -4.57 -29.44
CA ASP A 224 -19.19 -4.98 -30.64
C ASP A 224 -20.50 -5.69 -30.25
N LYS A 225 -20.47 -6.42 -29.14
CA LYS A 225 -21.61 -7.16 -28.57
C LYS A 225 -22.33 -6.41 -27.44
N GLU A 226 -22.10 -5.11 -27.32
CA GLU A 226 -22.61 -4.26 -26.23
C GLU A 226 -24.12 -4.42 -25.99
N LYS A 227 -24.92 -4.51 -27.06
CA LYS A 227 -26.39 -4.65 -26.96
C LYS A 227 -26.82 -5.97 -26.31
N GLU A 228 -26.15 -7.06 -26.69
CA GLU A 228 -26.42 -8.40 -26.15
C GLU A 228 -25.99 -8.47 -24.68
N HIS A 229 -24.79 -7.96 -24.38
CA HIS A 229 -24.28 -7.89 -23.01
C HIS A 229 -25.16 -7.04 -22.09
N LYS A 230 -25.56 -5.84 -22.57
CA LYS A 230 -26.51 -4.95 -21.87
C LYS A 230 -27.80 -5.69 -21.55
N HIS A 231 -28.38 -6.40 -22.52
CA HIS A 231 -29.64 -7.10 -22.34
C HIS A 231 -29.55 -8.15 -21.22
N LEU A 232 -28.52 -8.99 -21.24
CA LEU A 232 -28.29 -10.02 -20.21
C LEU A 232 -28.11 -9.40 -18.82
N ILE A 233 -27.32 -8.33 -18.72
CA ILE A 233 -27.07 -7.63 -17.45
C ILE A 233 -28.34 -7.00 -16.92
N CYS A 234 -29.09 -6.26 -17.75
CA CYS A 234 -30.35 -5.64 -17.37
C CYS A 234 -31.37 -6.68 -16.90
N MET A 235 -31.52 -7.81 -17.62
CA MET A 235 -32.40 -8.89 -17.17
C MET A 235 -32.00 -9.44 -15.78
N ARG A 236 -30.70 -9.62 -15.53
CA ARG A 236 -30.18 -10.13 -14.25
C ARG A 236 -30.33 -9.15 -13.10
N LEU A 237 -30.18 -7.86 -13.36
CA LEU A 237 -30.13 -6.82 -12.33
C LEU A 237 -31.48 -6.18 -12.03
N ARG A 238 -32.46 -6.27 -12.94
CA ARG A 238 -33.81 -5.74 -12.72
C ARG A 238 -34.46 -6.18 -11.41
N PRO A 239 -34.38 -7.46 -10.96
CA PRO A 239 -34.94 -7.85 -9.67
C PRO A 239 -34.05 -7.51 -8.46
N LYS A 240 -32.83 -7.03 -8.67
CA LYS A 240 -31.83 -6.79 -7.62
C LYS A 240 -31.60 -5.31 -7.31
N LEU A 241 -31.70 -4.46 -8.32
CA LEU A 241 -31.47 -3.02 -8.21
C LEU A 241 -32.75 -2.26 -7.91
N LEU A 242 -32.62 -1.13 -7.21
CA LEU A 242 -33.68 -0.14 -7.12
C LEU A 242 -33.94 0.50 -8.49
N GLU A 243 -35.19 0.89 -8.74
CA GLU A 243 -35.61 1.46 -10.03
C GLU A 243 -34.72 2.62 -10.51
N LYS A 244 -34.31 3.51 -9.59
CA LYS A 244 -33.41 4.62 -9.90
C LYS A 244 -32.03 4.13 -10.41
N SER A 245 -31.40 3.20 -9.71
CA SER A 245 -30.09 2.63 -10.10
C SER A 245 -30.19 1.84 -11.40
N TYR A 246 -31.31 1.13 -11.60
CA TYR A 246 -31.57 0.37 -12.82
C TYR A 246 -31.73 1.28 -14.05
N GLN A 247 -32.53 2.35 -13.95
CA GLN A 247 -32.71 3.32 -15.03
C GLN A 247 -31.40 4.05 -15.36
N GLU A 248 -30.63 4.43 -14.34
CA GLU A 248 -29.31 5.02 -14.49
C GLU A 248 -28.38 4.08 -15.27
N LEU A 249 -28.31 2.81 -14.85
CA LEU A 249 -27.50 1.79 -15.51
C LEU A 249 -27.89 1.65 -16.97
N GLU A 250 -29.19 1.56 -17.25
CA GLU A 250 -29.69 1.36 -18.60
C GLU A 250 -29.32 2.54 -19.51
N LEU A 251 -29.43 3.76 -19.00
CA LEU A 251 -29.09 4.99 -19.74
C LEU A 251 -27.57 5.09 -20.00
N ASN A 252 -26.74 4.74 -19.02
CA ASN A 252 -25.30 4.96 -19.05
C ASN A 252 -24.46 3.71 -19.37
N PHE A 253 -25.08 2.55 -19.62
CA PHE A 253 -24.39 1.28 -19.85
C PHE A 253 -23.24 1.36 -20.86
N ARG A 254 -23.48 2.04 -21.99
CA ARG A 254 -22.49 2.24 -23.06
C ARG A 254 -21.27 3.03 -22.58
N LEU A 255 -21.49 4.04 -21.74
CA LEU A 255 -20.43 4.86 -21.16
C LEU A 255 -19.54 4.00 -20.24
N TYR A 256 -20.15 3.22 -19.35
CA TYR A 256 -19.44 2.34 -18.42
C TYR A 256 -18.67 1.24 -19.13
N THR A 257 -19.28 0.58 -20.11
CA THR A 257 -18.66 -0.48 -20.91
C THR A 257 -17.44 0.05 -21.68
N ARG A 258 -17.57 1.21 -22.34
CA ARG A 258 -16.46 1.86 -23.04
C ARG A 258 -15.33 2.27 -22.12
N ALA A 259 -15.64 2.76 -20.92
CA ALA A 259 -14.64 3.11 -19.93
C ALA A 259 -13.86 1.86 -19.48
N LEU A 260 -14.56 0.82 -19.00
CA LEU A 260 -13.94 -0.40 -18.48
C LEU A 260 -13.09 -1.12 -19.53
N VAL A 261 -13.68 -1.43 -20.69
CA VAL A 261 -12.98 -2.14 -21.78
C VAL A 261 -11.89 -1.27 -22.38
N GLY A 262 -12.15 0.04 -22.53
CA GLY A 262 -11.17 0.99 -23.04
C GLY A 262 -9.92 1.08 -22.18
N LEU A 263 -10.06 1.05 -20.85
CA LEU A 263 -8.92 0.97 -19.94
C LEU A 263 -8.17 -0.35 -20.10
N ALA A 264 -8.88 -1.47 -19.97
CA ALA A 264 -8.29 -2.82 -20.00
C ALA A 264 -7.45 -3.06 -21.27
N CYS A 265 -8.02 -2.75 -22.44
CA CYS A 265 -7.36 -2.92 -23.74
C CYS A 265 -6.05 -2.12 -23.91
N ASN A 266 -5.78 -1.13 -23.05
CA ASN A 266 -4.63 -0.25 -23.15
C ASN A 266 -3.58 -0.47 -22.05
N LEU A 267 -3.82 -1.37 -21.08
CA LEU A 267 -2.91 -1.60 -19.95
C LEU A 267 -1.55 -2.18 -20.35
N HIS A 268 -1.45 -2.88 -21.49
CA HIS A 268 -0.16 -3.31 -22.06
C HIS A 268 0.79 -2.14 -22.37
N ARG A 269 0.28 -0.91 -22.48
CA ARG A 269 1.08 0.29 -22.75
C ARG A 269 1.57 0.87 -21.44
N GLY A 270 2.89 0.89 -21.25
CA GLY A 270 3.50 1.38 -20.00
C GLY A 270 3.11 2.80 -19.58
N ARG A 271 2.75 3.69 -20.52
CA ARG A 271 2.22 5.03 -20.17
C ARG A 271 0.85 4.95 -19.51
N GLU A 272 -0.08 4.22 -20.14
CA GLU A 272 -1.46 4.05 -19.66
C GLU A 272 -1.46 3.28 -18.34
N LEU A 273 -0.60 2.26 -18.22
CA LEU A 273 -0.43 1.53 -16.97
C LEU A 273 0.01 2.44 -15.83
N ARG A 274 1.01 3.30 -16.04
CA ARG A 274 1.45 4.25 -15.00
C ARG A 274 0.34 5.22 -14.59
N SER A 275 -0.53 5.61 -15.52
CA SER A 275 -1.64 6.53 -15.28
C SER A 275 -2.93 5.84 -14.79
N LEU A 276 -2.91 4.52 -14.57
CA LEU A 276 -4.06 3.69 -14.20
C LEU A 276 -4.97 4.33 -13.13
N PHE A 277 -4.43 4.83 -12.02
CA PHE A 277 -5.25 5.39 -10.94
C PHE A 277 -6.00 6.66 -11.34
N ILE A 278 -5.37 7.52 -12.17
CA ILE A 278 -6.04 8.70 -12.71
C ILE A 278 -7.10 8.30 -13.71
N ASP A 279 -6.77 7.40 -14.63
CA ASP A 279 -7.71 6.98 -15.65
C ASP A 279 -8.92 6.23 -15.06
N LEU A 280 -8.72 5.40 -14.02
CA LEU A 280 -9.81 4.80 -13.25
C LEU A 280 -10.68 5.85 -12.57
N LEU A 281 -10.05 6.87 -11.96
CA LEU A 281 -10.80 7.94 -11.30
C LEU A 281 -11.66 8.70 -12.31
N GLU A 282 -11.08 9.16 -13.41
CA GLU A 282 -11.75 10.02 -14.38
C GLU A 282 -12.77 9.28 -15.24
N ARG A 283 -12.45 8.05 -15.68
CA ARG A 283 -13.29 7.31 -16.63
C ARG A 283 -14.31 6.40 -15.96
N CYS A 284 -14.05 5.95 -14.74
CA CYS A 284 -14.95 5.03 -14.04
C CYS A 284 -15.56 5.65 -12.79
N VAL A 285 -14.73 6.11 -11.85
CA VAL A 285 -15.22 6.53 -10.52
C VAL A 285 -16.04 7.82 -10.58
N GLU A 286 -15.58 8.85 -11.30
CA GLU A 286 -16.29 10.14 -11.43
C GLU A 286 -17.67 9.96 -12.08
N PRO A 287 -17.82 9.24 -13.21
CA PRO A 287 -19.15 8.94 -13.78
C PRO A 287 -20.07 8.18 -12.81
N LEU A 288 -19.56 7.17 -12.12
CA LEU A 288 -20.36 6.40 -11.15
C LEU A 288 -20.80 7.24 -9.94
N ARG A 289 -19.95 8.19 -9.50
CA ARG A 289 -20.31 9.16 -8.44
C ARG A 289 -21.41 10.11 -8.92
N LEU A 290 -21.34 10.60 -10.15
CA LEU A 290 -22.39 11.45 -10.74
C LEU A 290 -23.72 10.68 -10.83
N GLY A 291 -23.67 9.39 -11.17
CA GLY A 291 -24.83 8.47 -11.13
C GLY A 291 -25.35 8.17 -9.73
N SER A 292 -24.67 8.61 -8.66
CA SER A 292 -25.02 8.35 -7.26
C SER A 292 -25.15 6.86 -6.91
N TRP A 293 -24.28 6.03 -7.47
CA TRP A 293 -24.30 4.58 -7.25
C TRP A 293 -24.06 4.20 -5.78
N PRO A 294 -24.95 3.43 -5.15
CA PRO A 294 -24.64 2.73 -3.92
C PRO A 294 -23.51 1.72 -4.14
N LYS A 295 -22.62 1.55 -3.15
CA LYS A 295 -21.51 0.58 -3.23
C LYS A 295 -22.01 -0.85 -3.47
N THR A 296 -23.15 -1.21 -2.88
CA THR A 296 -23.81 -2.51 -3.05
C THR A 296 -24.24 -2.74 -4.50
N ASP A 297 -24.87 -1.75 -5.10
CA ASP A 297 -25.40 -1.81 -6.47
C ASP A 297 -24.25 -1.88 -7.47
N LEU A 298 -23.18 -1.11 -7.24
CA LEU A 298 -21.98 -1.17 -8.07
C LEU A 298 -21.32 -2.55 -8.02
N ALA A 299 -21.22 -3.15 -6.84
CA ALA A 299 -20.69 -4.51 -6.71
C ALA A 299 -21.55 -5.55 -7.45
N GLN A 300 -22.88 -5.42 -7.37
CA GLN A 300 -23.80 -6.26 -8.14
C GLN A 300 -23.66 -6.05 -9.66
N PHE A 301 -23.51 -4.79 -10.10
CA PHE A 301 -23.27 -4.46 -11.50
C PHE A 301 -21.99 -5.09 -12.02
N LEU A 302 -20.85 -4.88 -11.35
CA LEU A 302 -19.56 -5.43 -11.77
C LEU A 302 -19.57 -6.96 -11.81
N CYS A 303 -20.19 -7.60 -10.81
CA CYS A 303 -20.35 -9.05 -10.77
C CYS A 303 -21.24 -9.56 -11.92
N ALA A 304 -22.37 -8.90 -12.20
CA ALA A 304 -23.22 -9.26 -13.33
C ALA A 304 -22.52 -9.01 -14.67
N TYR A 305 -21.73 -7.95 -14.77
CA TYR A 305 -20.98 -7.59 -15.97
C TYR A 305 -20.00 -8.71 -16.37
N GLU A 306 -19.19 -9.17 -15.42
CA GLU A 306 -18.28 -10.30 -15.61
C GLU A 306 -19.03 -11.59 -15.98
N GLN A 307 -20.02 -11.99 -15.18
CA GLN A 307 -20.72 -13.26 -15.39
C GLN A 307 -21.50 -13.30 -16.71
N CYS A 308 -22.11 -12.19 -17.11
CA CYS A 308 -22.83 -12.11 -18.38
C CYS A 308 -21.87 -12.12 -19.58
N ALA A 309 -20.66 -11.55 -19.44
CA ALA A 309 -19.65 -11.62 -20.49
C ALA A 309 -19.21 -13.08 -20.72
N LEU A 310 -18.97 -13.83 -19.65
CA LEU A 310 -18.61 -15.25 -19.71
C LEU A 310 -19.72 -16.11 -20.33
N GLN A 311 -20.99 -15.74 -20.15
CA GLN A 311 -22.13 -16.48 -20.71
C GLN A 311 -22.31 -16.30 -22.22
N MET A 312 -21.79 -15.22 -22.79
CA MET A 312 -21.92 -14.95 -24.23
C MET A 312 -20.99 -15.83 -25.07
N ASP A 313 -20.02 -16.53 -24.46
CA ASP A 313 -19.04 -17.38 -25.15
C ASP A 313 -18.30 -16.65 -26.29
N VAL A 314 -18.04 -15.36 -26.08
CA VAL A 314 -17.34 -14.46 -27.04
C VAL A 314 -15.88 -14.26 -26.72
N LEU A 315 -15.43 -14.70 -25.54
CA LEU A 315 -14.05 -14.65 -25.08
C LEU A 315 -13.51 -16.09 -25.21
N ARG A 316 -12.70 -16.35 -26.25
CA ARG A 316 -12.11 -17.66 -26.53
C ARG A 316 -10.69 -17.76 -26.03
#